data_AF-A0A6S7EFE2-F1
#
_entry.id   AF-A0A6S7EFE2-F1
#
_cell.length_a   1.000
_cell.length_b   1.000
_cell.length_c   1.000
_cell.angle_alpha   90.00
_cell.angle_beta   90.00
_cell.angle_gamma   90.00
#
_symmetry.space_group_name_H-M   'P 1'
#
loop_
_entity.id
_entity.type
_entity.pdbx_description
1 polymer ?
#
loop_
_entity_poly.entity_id
_entity_poly.type
_entity_poly.pdbx_seq_one_letter_code
_entity_poly.pdbx_strand_id
1 'polypeptide(L)'
;MPLRPLTVLTYTPGKPGAASRLVDVGDSLAAPAAPNPHGVYQTLRLAPSARLLAWAREGARFELSRTGAARVWSGGKLQASECPRDCTSAGAAALDQEDIAYLEAYLLSQGSRWNDAEATHGGHP
;
A
#
# COMPACT_ATOMS: atom_id res chain seq x y z
N MET A 1 -5.58 12.46 4.26
CA MET A 1 -6.42 11.91 5.35
C MET A 1 -5.53 11.35 6.44
N PRO A 2 -5.97 11.29 7.72
CA PRO A 2 -5.22 10.57 8.74
C PRO A 2 -5.15 9.08 8.39
N LEU A 3 -4.00 8.45 8.63
CA LEU A 3 -3.87 7.00 8.52
C LEU A 3 -4.79 6.34 9.57
N ARG A 4 -5.67 5.45 9.11
CA ARG A 4 -6.66 4.76 9.93
C ARG A 4 -6.65 3.27 9.59
N PRO A 5 -7.05 2.39 10.51
CA PRO A 5 -7.20 0.98 10.17
C PRO A 5 -8.13 0.79 8.97
N LEU A 6 -7.73 -0.08 8.05
CA LEU A 6 -8.45 -0.39 6.81
C LEU A 6 -8.94 -1.83 6.87
N THR A 7 -10.15 -2.06 6.37
CA THR A 7 -10.66 -3.40 6.13
C THR A 7 -10.41 -3.74 4.66
N VAL A 8 -9.78 -4.89 4.43
CA VAL A 8 -9.38 -5.37 3.11
C VAL A 8 -9.95 -6.75 2.84
N LEU A 9 -10.28 -7.02 1.58
CA LEU A 9 -10.61 -8.34 1.08
C LEU A 9 -9.39 -8.88 0.35
N THR A 10 -8.92 -10.06 0.75
CA THR A 10 -7.82 -10.75 0.09
C THR A 10 -8.28 -12.08 -0.49
N TYR A 11 -7.57 -12.54 -1.51
CA TYR A 11 -7.73 -13.85 -2.11
C TYR A 11 -6.42 -14.61 -2.11
N THR A 12 -6.42 -15.79 -1.51
CA THR A 12 -5.28 -16.73 -1.51
C THR A 12 -5.63 -17.91 -2.41
N PRO A 13 -4.95 -18.07 -3.56
CA PRO A 13 -5.14 -19.24 -4.42
C PRO A 13 -4.86 -20.55 -3.65
N GLY A 14 -5.65 -21.60 -3.89
CA GLY A 14 -5.53 -22.91 -3.22
C GLY A 14 -4.33 -23.76 -3.65
N LYS A 15 -3.36 -23.17 -4.37
CA LYS A 15 -2.12 -23.85 -4.74
C LYS A 15 -1.09 -23.70 -3.62
N PRO A 16 -0.28 -24.74 -3.33
CA PRO A 16 0.78 -24.65 -2.32
C PRO A 16 1.74 -23.49 -2.62
N GLY A 17 2.04 -22.69 -1.59
CA GLY A 17 2.96 -21.54 -1.70
C GLY A 17 2.40 -20.31 -2.43
N ALA A 18 1.09 -20.25 -2.72
CA ALA A 18 0.51 -19.01 -3.24
C ALA A 18 0.50 -17.89 -2.21
N ALA A 19 0.93 -16.71 -2.64
CA ALA A 19 0.73 -15.49 -1.88
C ALA A 19 -0.73 -15.01 -1.98
N SER A 20 -1.24 -14.47 -0.87
CA SER A 20 -2.49 -13.73 -0.80
C SER A 20 -2.39 -12.45 -1.62
N ARG A 21 -3.49 -12.08 -2.28
CA ARG A 21 -3.58 -10.87 -3.11
C ARG A 21 -4.68 -9.97 -2.59
N LEU A 22 -4.43 -8.67 -2.57
CA LEU A 22 -5.45 -7.67 -2.30
C LEU A 22 -6.47 -7.66 -3.45
N VAL A 23 -7.76 -7.72 -3.10
CA VAL A 23 -8.88 -7.72 -4.05
C VAL A 23 -9.64 -6.41 -3.95
N ASP A 24 -9.96 -5.98 -2.73
CA ASP A 24 -10.77 -4.78 -2.49
C ASP A 24 -10.46 -4.16 -1.12
N VAL A 25 -10.81 -2.88 -0.93
CA VAL A 25 -10.63 -2.12 0.31
C VAL A 25 -11.90 -1.33 0.63
N GLY A 26 -12.42 -1.48 1.85
CA GLY A 26 -13.63 -0.77 2.26
C GLY A 26 -14.22 -1.24 3.59
N ASP A 27 -15.02 -0.39 4.22
CA ASP A 27 -15.53 -0.59 5.59
C ASP A 27 -16.58 -1.71 5.70
N SER A 28 -17.20 -2.11 4.59
CA SER A 28 -18.29 -3.11 4.56
C SER A 28 -17.95 -4.36 3.75
N LEU A 29 -16.66 -4.70 3.65
CA LEU A 29 -16.22 -5.90 2.94
C LEU A 29 -16.55 -7.17 3.73
N ALA A 30 -17.20 -8.12 3.06
CA ALA A 30 -17.45 -9.45 3.58
C ALA A 30 -16.85 -10.50 2.63
N ALA A 31 -16.12 -11.45 3.18
CA ALA A 31 -15.68 -12.61 2.42
C ALA A 31 -16.90 -13.43 1.96
N PRO A 32 -16.92 -13.95 0.72
CA PRO A 32 -17.93 -14.88 0.26
C PRO A 32 -18.09 -16.07 1.22
N ALA A 33 -19.33 -16.35 1.63
CA ALA A 33 -19.63 -17.46 2.54
C ALA A 33 -19.52 -18.84 1.87
N ALA A 34 -19.60 -18.90 0.54
CA ALA A 34 -19.52 -20.15 -0.20
C ALA A 34 -18.07 -20.63 -0.34
N PRO A 35 -17.80 -21.92 -0.12
CA PRO A 35 -16.47 -22.49 -0.34
C PRO A 35 -16.07 -22.36 -1.81
N ASN A 36 -14.84 -21.90 -2.06
CA ASN A 36 -14.29 -21.76 -3.40
C ASN A 36 -13.21 -22.83 -3.62
N PRO A 37 -13.35 -23.73 -4.61
CA PRO A 37 -12.40 -24.81 -4.83
C PRO A 37 -11.03 -24.33 -5.34
N HIS A 38 -10.91 -23.08 -5.77
CA HIS A 38 -9.70 -22.52 -6.36
C HIS A 38 -8.89 -21.66 -5.38
N GLY A 39 -9.42 -21.36 -4.20
CA GLY A 39 -8.77 -20.52 -3.20
C GLY A 39 -9.70 -20.02 -2.12
N VAL A 40 -9.17 -19.19 -1.23
CA VAL A 40 -9.90 -18.68 -0.07
C VAL A 40 -9.94 -17.17 -0.12
N TYR A 41 -11.13 -16.61 0.05
CA TYR A 41 -11.31 -15.19 0.29
C TYR A 41 -11.31 -14.92 1.79
N GLN A 42 -10.61 -13.88 2.23
CA GLN A 42 -10.53 -13.49 3.64
C GLN A 42 -10.68 -11.99 3.79
N THR A 43 -11.43 -11.58 4.79
CA THR A 43 -11.44 -10.18 5.23
C THR A 43 -10.40 -10.00 6.31
N LEU A 44 -9.50 -9.04 6.14
CA LEU A 44 -8.45 -8.70 7.10
C LEU A 44 -8.55 -7.23 7.50
N ARG A 45 -8.08 -6.91 8.70
CA ARG A 45 -7.95 -5.53 9.16
C ARG A 45 -6.48 -5.15 9.21
N LEU A 46 -6.07 -4.20 8.38
CA LEU A 46 -4.72 -3.66 8.35
C LEU A 46 -4.67 -2.41 9.22
N ALA A 47 -3.71 -2.34 10.14
CA ALA A 47 -3.47 -1.15 10.96
C ALA A 47 -2.17 -0.47 10.51
N PRO A 48 -2.11 0.87 10.49
CA PRO A 48 -0.87 1.56 10.21
C PRO A 48 0.15 1.30 11.33
N SER A 49 1.40 1.01 10.96
CA SER A 49 2.47 0.89 11.94
C SER A 49 2.78 2.22 12.61
N ALA A 50 3.46 2.17 13.76
CA ALA A 50 3.93 3.37 14.45
C ALA A 50 4.85 4.23 13.56
N ARG A 51 5.63 3.60 12.68
CA ARG A 51 6.52 4.27 11.72
C ARG A 51 5.73 5.06 10.68
N LEU A 52 4.72 4.45 10.06
CA LEU A 52 3.84 5.16 9.12
C LEU A 52 3.10 6.32 9.79
N LEU A 53 2.63 6.12 11.03
CA LEU A 53 1.97 7.17 11.80
C LEU A 53 2.92 8.34 12.10
N ALA A 54 4.20 8.07 12.40
CA ALA A 54 5.20 9.12 12.61
C ALA A 54 5.42 9.94 11.34
N TRP A 55 5.68 9.29 10.20
CA TRP A 55 5.82 9.98 8.91
C TRP A 55 4.58 10.77 8.52
N ALA A 56 3.38 10.23 8.74
CA ALA A 56 2.14 10.97 8.47
C ALA A 56 2.01 12.24 9.33
N ARG A 57 2.43 12.21 10.60
CA ARG A 57 2.45 13.39 11.48
C ARG A 57 3.47 14.44 11.03
N GLU A 58 4.57 14.00 10.45
CA GLU A 58 5.61 14.87 9.86
C GLU A 58 5.20 15.45 8.49
N GLY A 59 4.01 15.09 7.98
CA GLY A 59 3.52 15.57 6.69
C GLY A 59 4.09 14.81 5.50
N ALA A 60 4.55 13.57 5.70
CA ALA A 60 5.01 12.73 4.61
C ALA A 60 3.88 12.43 3.60
N ARG A 61 4.26 12.34 2.33
CA ARG A 61 3.39 11.93 1.22
C ARG A 61 3.67 10.46 0.88
N PHE A 62 2.60 9.70 0.71
CA PHE A 62 2.63 8.29 0.34
C PHE A 62 2.19 8.14 -1.11
N GLU A 63 2.90 7.34 -1.88
CA GLU A 63 2.66 7.17 -3.32
C GLU A 63 2.95 5.76 -3.79
N LEU A 64 2.31 5.37 -4.90
CA LEU A 64 2.69 4.20 -5.67
C LEU A 64 3.56 4.65 -6.85
N SER A 65 4.65 3.94 -7.09
CA SER A 65 5.40 4.09 -8.33
C SER A 65 4.58 3.59 -9.52
N ARG A 66 5.04 3.87 -10.75
CA ARG A 66 4.44 3.31 -11.98
C ARG A 66 4.45 1.78 -12.05
N THR A 67 5.28 1.12 -11.24
CA THR A 67 5.30 -0.35 -11.15
C THR A 67 4.46 -0.86 -9.98
N GLY A 68 3.72 0.02 -9.29
CA GLY A 68 2.93 -0.30 -8.11
C GLY A 68 3.72 -0.36 -6.80
N ALA A 69 5.00 0.04 -6.78
CA ALA A 69 5.81 -0.05 -5.57
C ALA A 69 5.53 1.10 -4.60
N ALA A 70 5.33 0.81 -3.32
CA ALA A 70 5.06 1.82 -2.30
C ALA A 70 6.29 2.72 -2.02
N ARG A 71 6.06 4.04 -1.93
CA ARG A 71 7.07 5.06 -1.65
C ARG A 71 6.58 6.06 -0.60
N VAL A 72 7.50 6.49 0.25
CA VAL A 72 7.28 7.50 1.29
C VAL A 72 8.21 8.69 1.07
N TRP A 73 7.63 9.87 0.89
CA TRP A 73 8.35 11.12 0.67
C TRP A 73 8.15 12.07 1.84
N SER A 74 9.22 12.72 2.31
CA SER A 74 9.13 13.79 3.31
C SER A 74 10.09 14.92 2.92
N GLY A 75 9.59 16.16 2.89
CA GLY A 75 10.38 17.33 2.50
C GLY A 75 11.02 17.23 1.11
N GLY A 76 10.36 16.56 0.15
CA GLY A 76 10.89 16.35 -1.20
C GLY A 76 11.96 15.26 -1.32
N LYS A 77 12.29 14.57 -0.23
CA LYS A 77 13.24 13.44 -0.22
C LYS A 77 12.52 12.12 -0.03
N LEU A 78 12.95 11.09 -0.77
CA LEU A 78 12.48 9.72 -0.58
C LEU A 78 13.04 9.17 0.74
N GLN A 79 12.14 8.92 1.70
CA GLN A 79 12.49 8.41 3.03
C GLN A 79 12.47 6.89 3.08
N ALA A 80 11.48 6.26 2.43
CA ALA A 80 11.36 4.82 2.38
C ALA A 80 10.75 4.34 1.05
N SER A 81 11.15 3.15 0.61
CA SER A 81 10.64 2.52 -0.61
C SER A 81 10.57 1.01 -0.47
N GLU A 82 9.60 0.41 -1.15
CA GLU A 82 9.56 -1.03 -1.42
C GLU A 82 10.60 -1.44 -2.47
N CYS A 83 10.93 -0.54 -3.40
CA CYS A 83 11.81 -0.87 -4.53
C CYS A 83 13.29 -0.92 -4.07
N PRO A 84 13.99 -2.06 -4.22
CA PRO A 84 15.39 -2.18 -3.80
C PRO A 84 16.32 -1.17 -4.47
N ARG A 85 16.04 -0.80 -5.74
CA ARG A 85 16.83 0.19 -6.48
C ARG A 85 16.77 1.58 -5.86
N ASP A 86 15.60 1.97 -5.35
CA ASP A 86 15.42 3.26 -4.67
C ASP A 86 16.21 3.29 -3.36
N CYS A 87 16.20 2.18 -2.62
CA CYS A 87 16.97 2.05 -1.38
C CYS A 87 18.47 2.19 -1.64
N THR A 88 18.99 1.57 -2.70
CA THR A 88 20.41 1.67 -3.06
C THR A 88 20.79 3.04 -3.62
N SER A 89 19.94 3.65 -4.44
CA SER A 89 20.29 4.88 -5.20
C SER A 89 19.99 6.18 -4.44
N ALA A 90 18.90 6.22 -3.66
CA ALA A 90 18.45 7.40 -2.93
C ALA A 90 18.76 7.34 -1.43
N GLY A 91 19.28 6.20 -0.94
CA GLY A 91 19.49 5.96 0.49
C GLY A 91 18.18 5.86 1.27
N ALA A 92 17.08 5.51 0.60
CA ALA A 92 15.78 5.32 1.23
C ALA A 92 15.79 4.06 2.10
N ALA A 93 15.09 4.10 3.23
CA ALA A 93 14.87 2.92 4.06
C ALA A 93 13.99 1.90 3.32
N ALA A 94 14.22 0.61 3.58
CA ALA A 94 13.33 -0.44 3.08
C ALA A 94 12.00 -0.39 3.84
N LEU A 95 10.89 -0.48 3.11
CA LEU A 95 9.58 -0.74 3.70
C LEU A 95 9.45 -2.22 4.02
N ASP A 96 8.86 -2.52 5.18
CA ASP A 96 8.54 -3.89 5.58
C ASP A 96 7.20 -4.33 4.97
N GLN A 97 6.98 -5.64 4.89
CA GLN A 97 5.80 -6.20 4.21
C GLN A 97 4.46 -5.69 4.76
N GLU A 98 4.37 -5.47 6.08
CA GLU A 98 3.17 -4.93 6.73
C GLU A 98 2.89 -3.49 6.31
N ASP A 99 3.94 -2.67 6.22
CA ASP A 99 3.85 -1.27 5.77
C ASP A 99 3.49 -1.21 4.29
N ILE A 100 4.07 -2.09 3.46
CA ILE A 100 3.75 -2.20 2.04
C ILE A 100 2.26 -2.53 1.88
N ALA A 101 1.78 -3.60 2.51
CA ALA A 101 0.39 -4.04 2.40
C ALA A 101 -0.60 -2.95 2.86
N TYR A 102 -0.29 -2.25 3.96
CA TYR A 102 -1.11 -1.14 4.42
C TYR A 102 -1.10 0.04 3.44
N LEU A 103 0.07 0.45 2.93
CA LEU A 103 0.20 1.57 2.02
C LEU A 103 -0.48 1.30 0.67
N GLU A 104 -0.35 0.10 0.12
CA GLU A 104 -1.07 -0.32 -1.08
C GLU A 104 -2.59 -0.19 -0.88
N ALA A 105 -3.12 -0.76 0.21
CA ALA A 105 -4.54 -0.67 0.52
C ALA A 105 -5.01 0.78 0.74
N TYR A 106 -4.21 1.58 1.47
CA TYR A 106 -4.52 2.98 1.71
C TYR A 106 -4.58 3.77 0.41
N LEU A 107 -3.59 3.64 -0.46
CA LEU A 107 -3.52 4.38 -1.72
C LEU A 107 -4.65 3.97 -2.67
N LEU A 108 -4.96 2.68 -2.75
CA LEU A 108 -6.11 2.20 -3.52
C LEU A 108 -7.43 2.73 -2.97
N SER A 109 -7.61 2.80 -1.65
CA SER A 109 -8.82 3.37 -1.03
C SER A 109 -9.01 4.87 -1.29
N GLN A 110 -7.91 5.61 -1.53
CA GLN A 110 -7.95 7.02 -1.92
C GLN A 110 -8.27 7.21 -3.41
N GLY A 111 -8.45 6.12 -4.16
CA GLY A 111 -8.63 6.12 -5.61
C GLY A 111 -7.32 6.26 -6.38
N SER A 112 -6.16 6.30 -5.71
CA SER A 112 -4.86 6.35 -6.36
C SER A 112 -4.61 5.01 -7.05
N ARG A 113 -4.52 5.04 -8.38
CA ARG A 113 -4.15 3.91 -9.21
C ARG A 113 -2.67 3.99 -9.53
N TRP A 114 -2.03 2.83 -9.69
CA TRP A 114 -0.65 2.73 -10.17
C TRP A 114 -0.42 3.43 -11.54
N ASN A 115 -1.50 3.67 -12.30
CA ASN A 115 -1.49 4.37 -13.58
C ASN A 115 -1.95 5.84 -13.49
N ASP A 116 -2.21 6.37 -12.29
CA ASP A 116 -2.36 7.81 -12.16
C ASP A 116 -1.00 8.43 -12.44
N ALA A 117 -0.94 9.23 -13.50
CA ALA A 117 0.25 9.99 -13.82
C ALA A 117 0.65 10.76 -12.57
N GLU A 118 1.91 10.63 -12.13
CA GLU A 118 2.47 11.46 -11.07
C GLU A 118 1.98 12.88 -11.33
N ALA A 119 1.13 13.40 -10.42
CA ALA A 119 0.69 14.77 -10.49
C ALA A 119 1.96 15.57 -10.69
N THR A 120 2.07 16.11 -11.91
CA THR A 120 3.30 16.67 -12.43
C THR A 120 3.76 17.66 -11.37
N HIS A 121 5.01 17.55 -10.92
CA HIS A 121 5.67 18.68 -10.28
C HIS A 121 5.79 19.77 -11.35
N GLY A 122 4.65 20.41 -11.66
CA GLY A 122 4.55 21.60 -12.47
C GLY A 122 5.02 22.74 -11.59
N GLY A 123 6.35 22.88 -11.55
CA GLY A 123 6.97 24.13 -11.15
C GLY A 123 6.37 25.25 -12.01
N HIS A 124 5.82 26.25 -11.34
CA HIS A 124 5.76 27.60 -11.87
C HIS A 124 7.21 28.04 -12.16
N PRO A 125 7.44 28.73 -13.28
CA PRO A 125 7.25 30.18 -13.28
C PRO A 125 6.29 30.68 -14.35
#